data_AF-A0A6L5EHG6-F1
#
_entry.id   AF-A0A6L5EHG6-F1
#
_cell.length_a   1.000
_cell.length_b   1.000
_cell.length_c   1.000
_cell.angle_alpha   90.00
_cell.angle_beta   90.00
_cell.angle_gamma   90.00
#
_symmetry.space_group_name_H-M   'P 1'
#
loop_
_entity.id
_entity.type
_entity.pdbx_description
1 polymer ?
#
loop_
_entity_poly.entity_id
_entity_poly.type
_entity_poly.pdbx_seq_one_letter_code
_entity_poly.pdbx_strand_id
1 'polypeptide(L)'
;VLLQTVTGDYVDDDIYYNLLDAADIDMVCRPDPTAVYQIPWAIEPTAIVIHDTFDKQGNPIELSPRNVLKKVLKLYADKGWQPIVAPEMEFYLTKRCE
;
A
#
# COMPACT_ATOMS: atom_id res chain seq x y z
N VAL A 1 -12.34 6.78 8.08
CA VAL A 1 -13.69 7.05 8.65
C VAL A 1 -14.66 7.41 7.53
N LEU A 2 -15.90 6.90 7.51
CA LEU A 2 -16.89 7.31 6.49
C LEU A 2 -17.52 8.65 6.91
N LEU A 3 -17.29 9.71 6.14
CA LEU A 3 -17.97 11.01 6.30
C LEU A 3 -19.01 11.19 5.20
N GLN A 4 -20.26 11.37 5.62
CA GLN A 4 -21.41 11.53 4.74
C GLN A 4 -22.35 12.56 5.38
N THR A 5 -23.03 13.36 4.56
CA THR A 5 -24.04 14.30 5.06
C THR A 5 -25.26 13.54 5.60
N VAL A 6 -26.12 14.23 6.36
CA VAL A 6 -27.39 13.66 6.85
C VAL A 6 -28.36 13.25 5.72
N THR A 7 -28.14 13.72 4.50
CA THR A 7 -28.91 13.36 3.29
C THR A 7 -28.33 12.17 2.53
N GLY A 8 -27.13 11.68 2.93
CA GLY A 8 -26.46 10.60 2.24
C GLY A 8 -25.52 11.05 1.11
N ASP A 9 -25.24 12.35 1.00
CA ASP A 9 -24.29 12.87 0.01
C ASP A 9 -22.86 12.85 0.57
N TYR A 10 -21.87 12.78 -0.32
CA TYR A 10 -20.49 13.03 0.07
C TYR A 10 -20.29 14.53 0.34
N VAL A 11 -19.51 14.85 1.35
CA VAL A 11 -19.02 16.22 1.58
C VAL A 11 -18.04 16.61 0.49
N ASP A 12 -18.03 17.89 0.13
CA ASP A 12 -17.03 18.45 -0.80
C ASP A 12 -15.61 18.11 -0.34
N ASP A 13 -14.74 17.81 -1.31
CA ASP A 13 -13.39 17.29 -1.05
C ASP A 13 -12.60 18.17 -0.07
N ASP A 14 -12.63 19.49 -0.23
CA ASP A 14 -11.90 20.42 0.65
C ASP A 14 -12.35 20.32 2.11
N ILE A 15 -13.64 20.09 2.35
CA ILE A 15 -14.20 19.93 3.70
C ILE A 15 -13.91 18.52 4.22
N TYR A 16 -14.06 17.51 3.37
CA TYR A 16 -13.74 16.11 3.68
C TYR A 16 -12.32 15.96 4.21
N TYR A 17 -11.34 16.56 3.52
CA TYR A 17 -9.93 16.47 3.88
C TYR A 17 -9.54 17.28 5.13
N ASN A 18 -10.25 18.37 5.43
CA ASN A 18 -10.01 19.14 6.65
C ASN A 18 -10.60 18.47 7.90
N LEU A 19 -11.62 17.62 7.74
CA LEU A 19 -12.30 16.95 8.85
C LEU A 19 -11.72 15.57 9.18
N LEU A 20 -10.91 14.99 8.28
CA LEU A 20 -10.27 13.70 8.48
C LEU A 20 -8.88 13.85 9.09
N ASP A 21 -8.51 12.88 9.93
CA ASP A 21 -7.12 12.67 10.27
C ASP A 21 -6.36 12.27 8.99
N ALA A 22 -5.12 12.75 8.84
CA ALA A 22 -4.27 12.37 7.71
C ALA A 22 -4.08 10.85 7.60
N ALA A 23 -4.16 10.12 8.72
CA ALA A 23 -4.12 8.66 8.76
C ALA A 23 -5.40 7.98 8.22
N ASP A 24 -6.52 8.70 8.15
CA ASP A 24 -7.84 8.20 7.74
C ASP A 24 -8.21 8.57 6.30
N ILE A 25 -7.30 9.22 5.57
CA ILE A 25 -7.51 9.64 4.18
C ILE A 25 -7.56 8.45 3.23
N ASP A 26 -8.58 8.44 2.36
CA ASP A 26 -8.67 7.49 1.26
C ASP A 26 -7.51 7.65 0.28
N MET A 27 -7.07 6.52 -0.27
CA MET A 27 -5.98 6.42 -1.23
C MET A 27 -6.41 5.72 -2.51
N VAL A 28 -5.83 6.15 -3.63
CA VAL A 28 -5.97 5.48 -4.92
C VAL A 28 -4.91 4.39 -5.03
N CYS A 29 -5.36 3.14 -5.00
CA CYS A 29 -4.50 1.98 -5.23
C CYS A 29 -4.29 1.76 -6.73
N ARG A 30 -3.05 1.90 -7.22
CA ARG A 30 -2.69 1.62 -8.62
C ARG A 30 -1.90 0.30 -8.68
N PRO A 31 -2.33 -0.69 -9.48
CA PRO A 31 -1.65 -1.97 -9.56
C PRO A 31 -0.27 -1.82 -10.20
N ASP A 32 0.74 -2.47 -9.62
CA ASP A 32 2.06 -2.59 -10.24
C ASP A 32 2.07 -3.83 -11.15
N PRO A 33 2.16 -3.65 -12.49
CA PRO A 33 2.11 -4.76 -13.44
C PRO A 33 3.30 -5.71 -13.33
N THR A 34 4.38 -5.30 -12.64
CA THR A 34 5.58 -6.13 -12.43
C THR A 34 5.49 -6.97 -11.15
N ALA A 35 4.49 -6.72 -10.30
CA ALA A 35 4.33 -7.34 -8.98
C ALA A 35 3.02 -8.15 -8.90
N VAL A 36 2.84 -9.05 -9.87
CA VAL A 36 1.68 -9.95 -9.99
C VAL A 36 2.14 -11.39 -9.75
N TYR A 37 1.50 -12.07 -8.80
CA TYR A 37 1.88 -13.42 -8.38
C TYR A 37 0.65 -14.34 -8.36
N GLN A 38 0.71 -15.48 -9.06
CA GLN A 38 -0.35 -16.50 -8.99
C GLN A 38 -0.37 -17.17 -7.61
N ILE A 39 -1.57 -17.52 -7.11
CA ILE A 39 -1.74 -18.23 -5.84
C ILE A 39 -1.97 -19.72 -6.14
N PRO A 40 -0.94 -20.58 -6.02
CA PRO A 40 -1.05 -21.97 -6.49
C PRO A 40 -1.92 -22.86 -5.61
N TRP A 41 -2.26 -22.42 -4.39
CA TRP A 41 -3.13 -23.15 -3.47
C TRP A 41 -4.57 -22.62 -3.43
N ALA A 42 -4.92 -21.63 -4.26
CA ALA A 42 -6.29 -21.16 -4.39
C ALA A 42 -7.14 -22.18 -5.17
N ILE A 43 -8.41 -22.35 -4.77
CA ILE A 43 -9.34 -23.29 -5.44
C ILE A 43 -9.72 -22.79 -6.84
N GLU A 44 -9.96 -21.48 -6.97
CA GLU A 44 -10.22 -20.82 -8.24
C GLU A 44 -8.96 -20.09 -8.74
N PRO A 45 -8.78 -19.90 -10.06
CA PRO A 45 -7.65 -19.16 -10.62
C PRO A 45 -7.54 -17.74 -10.02
N THR A 46 -6.56 -17.56 -9.12
CA THR A 46 -6.41 -16.33 -8.33
C THR A 46 -4.97 -15.81 -8.41
N ALA A 47 -4.81 -14.49 -8.43
CA ALA A 47 -3.52 -13.82 -8.33
C ALA A 47 -3.56 -12.72 -7.26
N ILE A 48 -2.40 -12.50 -6.61
CA ILE A 48 -2.13 -11.33 -5.78
C ILE A 48 -1.49 -10.26 -6.65
N VAL A 49 -2.01 -9.04 -6.58
CA VAL A 49 -1.45 -7.87 -7.26
C VAL A 49 -1.06 -6.84 -6.21
N ILE A 50 0.23 -6.50 -6.14
CA ILE A 50 0.69 -5.45 -5.25
C ILE A 50 0.36 -4.09 -5.87
N HIS A 51 -0.15 -3.18 -5.05
CA HIS A 51 -0.51 -1.83 -5.47
C HIS A 51 0.42 -0.79 -4.84
N ASP A 52 0.68 0.27 -5.59
CA ASP A 52 1.20 1.52 -5.05
C ASP A 52 0.03 2.45 -4.71
N THR A 53 0.21 3.25 -3.67
CA THR A 53 -0.85 4.11 -3.15
C THR A 53 -0.55 5.57 -3.46
N PHE A 54 -1.58 6.28 -3.93
CA PHE A 54 -1.53 7.68 -4.33
C PHE A 54 -2.66 8.48 -3.69
N ASP A 55 -2.47 9.77 -3.49
CA ASP A 55 -3.55 10.69 -3.18
C ASP A 55 -4.42 10.97 -4.42
N LYS A 56 -5.49 11.77 -4.24
CA LYS A 56 -6.38 12.17 -5.35
C LYS A 56 -5.68 13.04 -6.40
N GLN A 57 -4.65 13.79 -6.02
CA GLN A 57 -3.86 14.63 -6.92
C GLN A 57 -2.83 13.79 -7.72
N GLY A 58 -2.68 12.52 -7.38
CA GLY A 58 -1.77 11.58 -8.01
C GLY A 58 -0.35 11.59 -7.44
N ASN A 59 -0.13 12.24 -6.30
CA ASN A 59 1.14 12.14 -5.58
C ASN A 59 1.21 10.82 -4.81
N PRO A 60 2.39 10.19 -4.69
CA PRO A 60 2.55 8.97 -3.89
C PRO A 60 2.25 9.23 -2.41
N ILE A 61 1.54 8.30 -1.75
CA ILE A 61 1.39 8.35 -0.29
C ILE A 61 2.75 8.08 0.37
N GLU A 62 3.33 9.11 0.99
CA GLU A 62 4.71 9.05 1.51
C GLU A 62 4.91 8.01 2.61
N LEU A 63 3.87 7.76 3.41
CA LEU A 63 3.92 6.80 4.52
C LEU A 63 3.69 5.34 4.08
N SER A 64 3.42 5.09 2.80
CA SER A 64 3.32 3.74 2.28
C SER A 64 4.68 3.04 2.35
N PRO A 65 4.79 1.85 2.98
CA PRO A 65 6.06 1.14 3.11
C PRO A 65 6.81 0.95 1.79
N ARG A 66 6.07 0.72 0.68
CA ARG A 66 6.65 0.56 -0.66
C ARG A 66 7.19 1.88 -1.21
N ASN A 67 6.53 3.01 -0.96
CA ASN A 67 7.04 4.33 -1.34
C ASN A 67 8.24 4.74 -0.48
N VAL A 68 8.24 4.41 0.81
CA VAL A 68 9.42 4.57 1.68
C VAL A 68 10.61 3.77 1.15
N LEU A 69 10.40 2.49 0.78
CA LEU A 69 11.45 1.66 0.20
C LEU A 69 11.99 2.26 -1.10
N LYS A 70 11.11 2.71 -2.01
CA LYS A 70 11.53 3.40 -3.26
C LYS A 70 12.39 4.63 -2.99
N LYS A 71 12.04 5.44 -1.97
CA LYS A 71 12.85 6.58 -1.53
C LYS A 71 14.23 6.13 -1.06
N VAL A 72 14.32 5.10 -0.23
CA VAL A 72 15.60 4.55 0.24
C VAL A 72 16.44 4.04 -0.93
N LEU A 73 15.87 3.25 -1.84
CA LEU A 73 16.56 2.74 -3.03
C LEU A 73 17.08 3.87 -3.93
N LYS A 74 16.30 4.95 -4.09
CA LYS A 74 16.75 6.15 -4.81
C LYS A 74 17.98 6.78 -4.14
N LEU A 75 18.05 6.85 -2.82
CA LEU A 75 19.22 7.39 -2.11
C LEU A 75 20.49 6.57 -2.35
N TYR A 76 20.37 5.24 -2.48
CA TYR A 76 21.49 4.39 -2.90
C TYR A 76 21.89 4.66 -4.35
N ALA A 77 20.92 4.71 -5.26
CA ALA A 77 21.14 4.96 -6.68
C ALA A 77 21.79 6.33 -6.93
N ASP A 78 21.40 7.37 -6.22
CA ASP A 78 21.97 8.72 -6.31
C ASP A 78 23.46 8.76 -5.89
N LYS A 79 23.92 7.75 -5.15
CA LYS A 79 25.35 7.54 -4.80
C LYS A 79 26.06 6.56 -5.72
N GLY A 80 25.39 6.02 -6.74
CA GLY A 80 25.90 4.96 -7.62
C GLY A 80 26.04 3.61 -6.92
N TRP A 81 25.33 3.38 -5.81
CA TRP A 81 25.39 2.14 -5.03
C TRP A 81 24.25 1.21 -5.38
N GLN A 82 24.52 -0.10 -5.35
CA GLN A 82 23.51 -1.14 -5.45
C GLN A 82 23.36 -1.85 -4.11
N PRO A 83 22.24 -1.66 -3.39
CA PRO A 83 22.01 -2.35 -2.13
C PRO A 83 21.74 -3.84 -2.39
N ILE A 84 22.47 -4.71 -1.70
CA ILE A 84 22.25 -6.16 -1.67
C ILE A 84 21.61 -6.51 -0.33
N VAL A 85 20.41 -7.09 -0.38
CA VAL A 85 19.63 -7.46 0.82
C VAL A 85 19.34 -8.96 0.81
N ALA A 86 19.49 -9.60 1.96
CA ALA A 86 19.19 -11.01 2.18
C ALA A 86 18.33 -11.14 3.44
N PRO A 87 17.00 -10.90 3.35
CA PRO A 87 16.12 -11.09 4.50
C PRO A 87 16.00 -12.58 4.83
N GLU A 88 16.20 -12.93 6.10
CA GLU A 88 16.01 -14.28 6.63
C GLU A 88 14.73 -14.30 7.48
N MET A 89 13.79 -15.18 7.12
CA MET A 89 12.53 -15.33 7.83
C MET A 89 12.51 -16.67 8.54
N GLU A 90 12.60 -16.64 9.86
CA GLU A 90 12.46 -17.81 10.72
C GLU A 90 10.98 -18.04 11.07
N PHE A 91 10.54 -19.30 11.10
CA PHE A 91 9.18 -19.65 11.50
C PHE A 91 9.14 -20.98 12.25
N TYR A 92 8.11 -21.15 13.09
CA TYR A 92 7.83 -22.39 13.80
C TYR A 92 6.54 -23.01 13.27
N LEU A 93 6.55 -24.33 13.03
CA LEU A 93 5.33 -25.11 12.84
C LEU A 93 4.93 -25.69 14.18
N THR A 94 3.78 -25.27 14.70
CA THR A 94 3.27 -25.69 16.02
C THR A 94 2.04 -26.56 15.85
N LYS A 95 1.67 -27.29 16.92
CA LYS A 95 0.36 -27.97 16.96
C LYS A 95 -0.75 -26.93 16.80
N ARG A 96 -1.91 -27.35 16.29
CA ARG A 96 -3.09 -26.48 16.26
C ARG A 96 -3.44 -26.01 17.68
N CYS A 97 -3.82 -24.74 17.81
CA CYS A 97 -4.45 -24.24 19.02
C CYS A 97 -5.91 -24.70 18.97
N GLU A 98 -6.28 -25.61 19.88
CA GLU A 98 -7.68 -25.98 20.13
C GLU A 98 -8.35 -24.95 21.05
#